data_AF-A0A921CPR4-F1
#
_entry.id   AF-A0A921CPR4-F1
#
_cell.length_a   1.000
_cell.length_b   1.000
_cell.length_c   1.000
_cell.angle_alpha   90.00
_cell.angle_beta   90.00
_cell.angle_gamma   90.00
#
_symmetry.space_group_name_H-M   'P 1'
#
loop_
_entity.id
_entity.type
_entity.pdbx_description
1 polymer ?
#
loop_
_entity_poly.entity_id
_entity_poly.type
_entity_poly.pdbx_seq_one_letter_code
_entity_poly.pdbx_strand_id
1 'polypeptide(L)'
;MIIFRFSKKKLIFVLSVVLVFSIGFNILSFLYISDLQKDYNSLVYAMNQLDRSNIAAFIGSDNLEAQGGRDIEIFDVAKGIVIKRINPDSQTQEKIQREVRRYLNQITGMFVKVNALPDSGYIVRLPLEPYLTIQNQWLNQTVKEVFVIFSEGAPYLLVLDENERPFFYNFDSSTDELLKLLEFNPEEQNPDELNPEEQNP
;
A
#
# COMPACT_ATOMS: atom_id res chain seq x y z
N MET A 1 -51.35 24.29 17.19
CA MET A 1 -50.88 24.46 15.80
C MET A 1 -50.32 25.87 15.65
N ILE A 2 -49.00 26.05 15.78
CA ILE A 2 -48.37 27.38 15.72
C ILE A 2 -48.20 27.75 14.26
N ILE A 3 -49.03 28.68 13.78
CA ILE A 3 -48.98 29.18 12.40
C ILE A 3 -48.03 30.39 12.39
N PHE A 4 -46.77 30.15 12.06
CA PHE A 4 -45.76 31.20 11.94
C PHE A 4 -46.00 32.03 10.67
N ARG A 5 -46.50 33.26 10.83
CA ARG A 5 -46.75 34.20 9.72
C ARG A 5 -45.46 34.95 9.37
N PHE A 6 -44.58 34.33 8.60
CA PHE A 6 -43.34 34.96 8.13
C PHE A 6 -43.63 35.95 6.98
N SER A 7 -43.03 37.14 7.04
CA SER A 7 -43.07 38.06 5.89
C SER A 7 -42.20 37.50 4.77
N LYS A 8 -42.63 37.66 3.50
CA LYS A 8 -41.90 37.15 2.33
C LYS A 8 -40.41 37.54 2.35
N LYS A 9 -40.09 38.75 2.83
CA LYS A 9 -38.72 39.25 2.98
C LYS A 9 -37.88 38.42 3.97
N LYS A 10 -38.45 38.04 5.12
CA LYS A 10 -37.76 37.20 6.12
C LYS A 10 -37.55 35.77 5.61
N LEU A 11 -38.50 35.23 4.86
CA LEU A 11 -38.38 33.91 4.23
C LEU A 11 -37.21 33.86 3.23
N ILE A 12 -37.13 34.85 2.34
CA ILE A 12 -36.06 34.94 1.33
C ILE A 12 -34.68 35.07 1.99
N PHE A 13 -34.60 35.84 3.09
CA PHE A 13 -33.36 35.98 3.85
C PHE A 13 -32.89 34.65 4.45
N VAL A 14 -33.78 33.90 5.11
CA VAL A 14 -33.45 32.59 5.69
C VAL A 14 -33.03 31.60 4.58
N LEU A 15 -33.72 31.59 3.45
CA LEU A 15 -33.38 30.72 2.32
C LEU A 15 -31.98 31.02 1.76
N SER A 16 -31.60 32.30 1.67
CA SER A 16 -30.26 32.70 1.22
C SER A 16 -29.16 32.24 2.19
N VAL A 17 -29.41 32.34 3.50
CA VAL A 17 -28.43 31.88 4.51
C VAL A 17 -28.21 30.36 4.40
N VAL A 18 -29.29 29.59 4.26
CA VAL A 18 -29.20 28.13 4.08
C VAL A 18 -28.45 27.78 2.79
N LEU A 19 -28.71 28.50 1.70
CA LEU A 19 -28.02 28.28 0.43
C LEU A 19 -26.51 28.52 0.55
N VAL A 20 -26.10 29.62 1.19
CA VAL A 20 -24.68 29.95 1.38
C VAL A 20 -23.98 28.90 2.25
N PHE A 21 -24.62 28.43 3.31
CA PHE A 21 -24.08 27.35 4.14
C PHE A 21 -23.94 26.03 3.37
N SER A 22 -24.93 25.66 2.57
CA SER A 22 -24.89 24.44 1.75
C SER A 22 -23.77 24.48 0.70
N ILE A 23 -23.59 25.64 0.06
CA ILE A 23 -22.51 25.88 -0.90
C ILE A 23 -21.15 25.82 -0.18
N GLY A 24 -21.01 26.50 0.96
CA GLY A 24 -19.77 26.50 1.74
C GLY A 24 -19.38 25.09 2.22
N PHE A 25 -20.34 24.30 2.68
CA PHE A 25 -20.11 22.91 3.09
C PHE A 25 -19.70 22.04 1.90
N ASN A 26 -20.33 22.20 0.74
CA ASN A 26 -19.94 21.49 -0.48
C ASN A 26 -18.54 21.88 -0.94
N ILE A 27 -18.17 23.17 -0.91
CA ILE A 27 -16.82 23.63 -1.26
C ILE A 27 -15.79 23.05 -0.28
N LEU A 28 -16.04 23.09 1.02
CA LEU A 28 -15.12 22.54 2.02
C LEU A 28 -14.93 21.03 1.85
N SER A 29 -16.01 20.29 1.66
CA SER A 29 -15.99 18.86 1.38
C SER A 29 -15.26 18.55 0.07
N PHE A 30 -15.52 19.33 -0.99
CA PHE A 30 -14.84 19.19 -2.28
C PHE A 30 -13.35 19.48 -2.17
N LEU A 31 -12.93 20.52 -1.43
CA LEU A 31 -11.52 20.82 -1.21
C LEU A 31 -10.83 19.67 -0.49
N TYR A 32 -11.43 19.15 0.60
CA TYR A 32 -10.93 18.00 1.34
C TYR A 32 -10.80 16.74 0.46
N ILE A 33 -11.82 16.43 -0.35
CA ILE A 33 -11.82 15.27 -1.27
C ILE A 33 -10.80 15.48 -2.41
N SER A 34 -10.70 16.69 -2.95
CA SER A 34 -9.79 17.00 -4.05
C SER A 34 -8.32 16.95 -3.64
N ASP A 35 -8.01 17.22 -2.37
CA ASP A 35 -6.66 17.12 -1.81
C ASP A 35 -6.24 15.65 -1.72
N LEU A 36 -7.10 14.80 -1.14
CA LEU A 36 -6.89 13.35 -1.07
C LEU A 36 -6.73 12.72 -2.47
N GLN A 37 -7.52 13.16 -3.44
CA GLN A 37 -7.52 12.57 -4.78
C GLN A 37 -6.28 13.00 -5.61
N LYS A 38 -5.67 14.15 -5.31
CA LYS A 38 -4.42 14.59 -5.96
C LYS A 38 -3.23 13.71 -5.57
N ASP A 39 -3.10 13.39 -4.29
CA ASP A 39 -2.03 12.53 -3.81
C ASP A 39 -2.15 11.12 -4.41
N TYR A 40 -3.39 10.59 -4.44
CA TYR A 40 -3.73 9.33 -5.10
C TYR A 40 -3.37 9.30 -6.58
N ASN A 41 -3.85 10.30 -7.32
CA ASN A 41 -3.62 10.37 -8.74
C ASN A 41 -2.13 10.57 -9.01
N SER A 42 -1.42 11.38 -8.23
CA SER A 42 0.02 11.61 -8.42
C SER A 42 0.86 10.36 -8.25
N LEU A 43 0.50 9.46 -7.33
CA LEU A 43 1.17 8.18 -7.13
C LEU A 43 0.92 7.24 -8.32
N VAL A 44 -0.32 7.16 -8.79
CA VAL A 44 -0.70 6.40 -9.99
C VAL A 44 -0.05 6.98 -11.26
N TYR A 45 0.05 8.31 -11.36
CA TYR A 45 0.76 9.00 -12.43
C TYR A 45 2.28 8.78 -12.35
N ALA A 46 2.87 8.76 -11.16
CA ALA A 46 4.28 8.43 -10.97
C ALA A 46 4.58 6.97 -11.34
N MET A 47 3.68 6.04 -11.01
CA MET A 47 3.75 4.65 -11.48
C MET A 47 3.64 4.54 -12.99
N ASN A 48 2.83 5.39 -13.64
CA ASN A 48 2.61 5.38 -15.09
C ASN A 48 3.68 6.14 -15.91
N GLN A 49 4.39 7.10 -15.31
CA GLN A 49 5.45 7.87 -16.00
C GLN A 49 6.85 7.29 -15.85
N LEU A 50 7.08 6.38 -14.90
CA LEU A 50 8.36 5.69 -14.76
C LEU A 50 8.45 4.53 -15.77
N ASP A 51 9.63 4.37 -16.37
CA ASP A 51 10.07 3.22 -17.20
C ASP A 51 10.16 1.93 -16.35
N ARG A 52 9.05 1.60 -15.69
CA ARG A 52 8.87 0.60 -14.62
C ARG A 52 7.52 -0.11 -14.78
N SER A 53 7.08 -0.25 -16.03
CA SER A 53 5.85 -0.94 -16.42
C SER A 53 5.74 -2.33 -15.79
N ASN A 54 6.86 -3.04 -15.64
CA ASN A 54 6.89 -4.37 -15.04
C ASN A 54 6.53 -4.36 -13.53
N ILE A 55 6.99 -3.36 -12.77
CA ILE A 55 6.65 -3.25 -11.34
C ILE A 55 5.18 -2.82 -11.19
N ALA A 56 4.73 -1.85 -11.98
CA ALA A 56 3.34 -1.41 -11.98
C ALA A 56 2.39 -2.54 -12.43
N ALA A 57 2.78 -3.31 -13.45
CA ALA A 57 2.05 -4.49 -13.91
C ALA A 57 2.06 -5.60 -12.86
N PHE A 58 3.15 -5.80 -12.12
CA PHE A 58 3.22 -6.77 -11.02
C PHE A 58 2.33 -6.38 -9.83
N ILE A 59 2.34 -5.10 -9.42
CA ILE A 59 1.51 -4.62 -8.32
C ILE A 59 0.02 -4.60 -8.72
N GLY A 60 -0.27 -4.18 -9.96
CA GLY A 60 -1.62 -4.03 -10.49
C GLY A 60 -2.21 -5.28 -11.12
N SER A 61 -1.45 -6.38 -11.24
CA SER A 61 -2.00 -7.65 -11.71
C SER A 61 -2.87 -8.25 -10.61
N ASP A 62 -4.07 -8.72 -10.95
CA ASP A 62 -4.79 -9.62 -10.06
C ASP A 62 -4.11 -10.99 -10.07
N ASN A 63 -3.79 -11.50 -8.88
CA ASN A 63 -3.47 -12.92 -8.71
C ASN A 63 -4.77 -13.73 -8.80
N LEU A 64 -5.20 -14.04 -10.01
CA LEU A 64 -6.37 -14.87 -10.29
C LEU A 64 -5.98 -16.36 -10.22
N GLU A 65 -6.16 -16.98 -9.06
CA GLU A 65 -6.16 -18.44 -8.93
C GLU A 65 -7.59 -18.92 -8.65
N ALA A 66 -8.13 -19.71 -9.58
CA ALA A 66 -9.50 -20.22 -9.54
C ALA A 66 -9.77 -21.27 -8.44
N GLN A 67 -8.77 -21.64 -7.63
CA GLN A 67 -8.89 -22.71 -6.63
C GLN A 67 -8.16 -22.43 -5.30
N GLY A 68 -8.49 -21.30 -4.66
CA GLY A 68 -8.38 -21.19 -3.20
C GLY A 68 -7.03 -20.73 -2.64
N GLY A 69 -6.68 -19.49 -2.95
CA GLY A 69 -5.58 -18.75 -2.32
C GLY A 69 -4.76 -18.01 -3.35
N ARG A 70 -4.48 -16.72 -3.12
CA ARG A 70 -3.50 -15.98 -3.92
C ARG A 70 -2.08 -16.42 -3.51
N ASP A 71 -1.25 -16.77 -4.49
CA ASP A 71 0.16 -17.09 -4.26
C ASP A 71 0.92 -15.87 -3.69
N ILE A 72 1.91 -16.16 -2.85
CA ILE A 72 2.94 -15.19 -2.45
C ILE A 72 3.99 -15.13 -3.56
N GLU A 73 4.31 -13.93 -4.02
CA GLU A 73 5.26 -13.72 -5.12
C GLU A 73 6.43 -12.85 -4.67
N ILE A 74 7.64 -13.21 -5.09
CA ILE A 74 8.84 -12.41 -4.91
C ILE A 74 9.26 -11.88 -6.28
N PHE A 75 9.23 -10.56 -6.44
CA PHE A 75 9.61 -9.86 -7.65
C PHE A 75 11.01 -9.25 -7.48
N ASP A 76 11.91 -9.56 -8.42
CA ASP A 76 13.23 -8.94 -8.49
C ASP A 76 13.13 -7.65 -9.29
N VAL A 77 13.45 -6.53 -8.64
CA VAL A 77 13.28 -5.19 -9.20
C VAL A 77 14.23 -4.94 -10.37
N ALA A 78 15.48 -5.39 -10.26
CA ALA A 78 16.50 -5.18 -11.28
C ALA A 78 16.24 -6.05 -12.51
N LYS A 79 15.80 -7.30 -12.32
CA LYS A 79 15.45 -8.21 -13.42
C LYS A 79 14.07 -7.92 -14.01
N GLY A 80 13.19 -7.25 -13.26
CA GLY A 80 11.85 -6.90 -13.69
C GLY A 80 10.90 -8.09 -13.83
N ILE A 81 11.14 -9.17 -13.09
CA ILE A 81 10.37 -10.43 -13.17
C ILE A 81 10.08 -11.03 -11.79
N VAL A 82 9.03 -11.85 -11.70
CA VAL A 82 8.77 -12.70 -10.53
C VAL A 82 9.78 -13.85 -10.52
N ILE A 83 10.60 -13.93 -9.47
CA ILE A 83 11.67 -14.94 -9.31
C ILE A 83 11.25 -16.11 -8.42
N LYS A 84 10.18 -15.95 -7.61
CA LYS A 84 9.65 -17.03 -6.76
C LYS A 84 8.14 -16.89 -6.60
N ARG A 85 7.44 -18.01 -6.68
CA ARG A 85 6.01 -18.16 -6.31
C ARG A 85 5.89 -19.20 -5.21
N ILE A 86 5.12 -18.89 -4.19
CA ILE A 86 4.98 -19.72 -3.00
C ILE A 86 3.49 -19.84 -2.71
N ASN A 87 3.01 -21.08 -2.69
CA ASN A 87 1.68 -21.44 -2.20
C ASN A 87 1.87 -22.10 -0.82
N PRO A 88 1.84 -21.31 0.28
CA PRO A 88 2.11 -21.84 1.61
C PRO A 88 0.96 -22.73 2.08
N ASP A 89 1.28 -23.79 2.82
CA ASP A 89 0.26 -24.52 3.58
C ASP A 89 -0.43 -23.61 4.61
N SER A 90 -1.57 -24.03 5.14
CA SER A 90 -2.37 -23.21 6.06
C SER A 90 -1.62 -22.78 7.33
N GLN A 91 -0.71 -23.60 7.86
CA GLN A 91 0.05 -23.25 9.07
C GLN A 91 1.11 -22.19 8.78
N THR A 92 1.79 -22.32 7.65
CA THR A 92 2.77 -21.34 7.16
C THR A 92 2.07 -20.03 6.82
N GLN A 93 0.92 -20.09 6.16
CA GLN A 93 0.08 -18.93 5.83
C GLN A 93 -0.36 -18.16 7.10
N GLU A 94 -0.78 -18.85 8.16
CA GLU A 94 -1.13 -18.21 9.43
C GLU A 94 0.06 -17.50 10.09
N LYS A 95 1.26 -18.07 10.01
CA LYS A 95 2.50 -17.44 10.52
C LYS A 95 2.82 -16.19 9.71
N ILE A 96 2.75 -16.27 8.39
CA ILE A 96 2.99 -15.12 7.49
C ILE A 96 1.98 -14.00 7.78
N GLN A 97 0.70 -14.31 7.94
CA GLN A 97 -0.30 -13.28 8.30
C GLN A 97 -0.04 -12.65 9.66
N ARG A 98 0.49 -13.40 10.63
CA ARG A 98 0.88 -12.86 11.94
C ARG A 98 2.02 -11.87 11.81
N GLU A 99 3.01 -12.17 10.97
CA GLU A 99 4.11 -11.26 10.65
C GLU A 99 3.61 -9.99 9.96
N VAL A 100 2.75 -10.11 8.95
CA VAL A 100 2.18 -8.94 8.28
C VAL A 100 1.36 -8.08 9.25
N ARG A 101 0.54 -8.69 10.11
CA ARG A 101 -0.18 -7.96 11.16
C ARG A 101 0.77 -7.23 12.10
N ARG A 102 1.90 -7.83 12.46
CA ARG A 102 2.92 -7.19 13.30
C ARG A 102 3.49 -5.95 12.61
N TYR A 103 3.84 -6.04 11.33
CA TYR A 103 4.35 -4.91 10.55
C TYR A 103 3.33 -3.77 10.49
N LEU A 104 2.07 -4.08 10.17
CA LEU A 104 0.99 -3.09 10.10
C LEU A 104 0.71 -2.42 11.46
N ASN A 105 0.86 -3.14 12.57
CA ASN A 105 0.70 -2.57 13.91
C ASN A 105 1.90 -1.73 14.37
N GLN A 106 3.09 -1.95 13.79
CA GLN A 106 4.32 -1.23 14.11
C GLN A 106 4.65 -0.14 13.08
N ILE A 107 3.66 0.34 12.33
CA ILE A 107 3.83 1.48 11.44
C ILE A 107 4.27 2.71 12.26
N THR A 108 5.38 3.32 11.85
CA THR A 108 5.97 4.48 12.52
C THR A 108 5.63 5.80 11.83
N GLY A 109 5.22 5.75 10.56
CA GLY A 109 4.84 6.92 9.79
C GLY A 109 4.61 6.62 8.32
N MET A 110 4.12 7.61 7.58
CA MET A 110 4.07 7.56 6.13
C MET A 110 5.49 7.51 5.55
N PHE A 111 5.68 6.76 4.48
CA PHE A 111 6.93 6.76 3.73
C PHE A 111 6.95 7.91 2.73
N VAL A 112 7.85 8.86 2.92
CA VAL A 112 7.94 10.08 2.10
C VAL A 112 9.27 10.08 1.35
N LYS A 113 9.29 9.46 0.17
CA LYS A 113 10.35 9.63 -0.83
C LYS A 113 9.74 10.06 -2.15
N VAL A 114 10.49 10.88 -2.90
CA VAL A 114 10.09 11.34 -4.25
C VAL A 114 9.85 10.16 -5.19
N ASN A 115 10.71 9.12 -5.10
CA ASN A 115 10.52 7.85 -5.80
C ASN A 115 10.24 6.75 -4.76
N ALA A 116 8.97 6.35 -4.67
CA ALA A 116 8.55 5.33 -3.71
C ALA A 116 8.92 3.89 -4.13
N LEU A 117 9.21 3.66 -5.40
CA LEU A 117 9.68 2.37 -5.92
C LEU A 117 11.21 2.39 -6.07
N PRO A 118 11.95 1.40 -5.55
CA PRO A 118 13.41 1.41 -5.53
C PRO A 118 13.97 0.94 -6.88
N ASP A 119 15.17 1.37 -7.30
CA ASP A 119 15.79 0.92 -8.57
C ASP A 119 16.33 -0.52 -8.50
N SER A 120 16.56 -1.04 -7.29
CA SER A 120 17.11 -2.37 -7.01
C SER A 120 16.45 -2.98 -5.78
N GLY A 121 16.68 -4.28 -5.57
CA GLY A 121 16.12 -5.05 -4.46
C GLY A 121 14.95 -5.94 -4.90
N TYR A 122 14.03 -6.23 -3.99
CA TYR A 122 12.94 -7.18 -4.22
C TYR A 122 11.64 -6.74 -3.53
N ILE A 123 10.52 -7.13 -4.11
CA ILE A 123 9.18 -6.85 -3.60
C ILE A 123 8.50 -8.17 -3.31
N VAL A 124 8.06 -8.36 -2.06
CA VAL A 124 7.30 -9.53 -1.64
C VAL A 124 5.82 -9.16 -1.61
N ARG A 125 5.02 -9.76 -2.48
CA ARG A 125 3.56 -9.62 -2.52
C ARG A 125 2.92 -10.61 -1.55
N LEU A 126 2.18 -10.09 -0.57
CA LEU A 126 1.55 -10.84 0.50
C LEU A 126 0.03 -10.61 0.45
N PRO A 127 -0.71 -11.51 -0.23
CA PRO A 127 -2.15 -11.47 -0.21
C PRO A 127 -2.69 -11.84 1.19
N LEU A 128 -3.70 -11.10 1.66
CA LEU A 128 -4.33 -11.34 2.94
C LEU A 128 -5.65 -12.07 2.74
N GLU A 129 -5.79 -13.25 3.34
CA GLU A 129 -7.02 -14.05 3.29
C GLU A 129 -7.27 -14.71 4.66
N PRO A 130 -8.21 -14.21 5.48
CA PRO A 130 -9.08 -13.07 5.22
C PRO A 130 -8.35 -11.72 5.25
N TYR A 131 -9.00 -10.67 4.73
CA TYR A 131 -8.52 -9.30 4.84
C TYR A 131 -8.31 -8.90 6.31
N LEU A 132 -7.34 -8.01 6.55
CA LEU A 132 -6.98 -7.58 7.90
C LEU A 132 -7.48 -6.18 8.18
N THR A 133 -8.36 -6.02 9.17
CA THR A 133 -8.69 -4.70 9.70
C THR A 133 -7.63 -4.28 10.72
N ILE A 134 -7.01 -3.12 10.48
CA ILE A 134 -5.98 -2.52 11.35
C ILE A 134 -6.49 -1.19 11.84
N GLN A 135 -6.23 -0.91 13.12
CA GLN A 135 -6.62 0.35 13.77
C GLN A 135 -5.41 0.87 14.57
N ASN A 136 -4.72 1.84 14.00
CA ASN A 136 -3.67 2.60 14.66
C ASN A 136 -3.68 4.06 14.15
N GLN A 137 -2.76 4.88 14.64
CA GLN A 137 -2.69 6.30 14.33
C GLN A 137 -2.42 6.63 12.85
N TRP A 138 -1.87 5.68 12.08
CA TRP A 138 -1.48 5.84 10.67
C TRP A 138 -2.41 5.10 9.70
N LEU A 139 -3.08 4.05 10.18
CA LEU A 139 -3.88 3.13 9.39
C LEU A 139 -5.15 2.73 10.17
N ASN A 140 -6.31 3.14 9.64
CA ASN A 140 -7.63 2.80 10.20
C ASN A 140 -8.57 2.30 9.09
N GLN A 141 -8.23 1.16 8.51
CA GLN A 141 -8.94 0.59 7.35
C GLN A 141 -8.74 -0.93 7.24
N THR A 142 -9.53 -1.55 6.37
CA THR A 142 -9.39 -2.96 5.98
C THR A 142 -8.34 -3.08 4.87
N VAL A 143 -7.35 -3.92 5.10
CA VAL A 143 -6.23 -4.17 4.20
C VAL A 143 -6.47 -5.45 3.40
N LYS A 144 -6.44 -5.33 2.07
CA LYS A 144 -6.60 -6.44 1.12
C LYS A 144 -5.28 -7.14 0.84
N GLU A 145 -4.20 -6.37 0.72
CA GLU A 145 -2.90 -6.86 0.27
C GLU A 145 -1.78 -5.97 0.77
N VAL A 146 -0.63 -6.58 1.05
CA VAL A 146 0.58 -5.89 1.49
C VAL A 146 1.74 -6.31 0.61
N PHE A 147 2.57 -5.34 0.24
CA PHE A 147 3.83 -5.54 -0.43
C PHE A 147 4.93 -5.09 0.53
N VAL A 148 5.85 -5.99 0.87
CA VAL A 148 7.06 -5.63 1.62
C VAL A 148 8.15 -5.34 0.61
N ILE A 149 8.61 -4.09 0.60
CA ILE A 149 9.61 -3.60 -0.35
C ILE A 149 10.96 -3.58 0.34
N PHE A 150 11.89 -4.34 -0.22
CA PHE A 150 13.28 -4.40 0.19
C PHE A 150 14.12 -3.65 -0.83
N SER A 151 14.86 -2.66 -0.36
CA SER A 151 15.76 -1.84 -1.17
C SER A 151 17.05 -1.60 -0.38
N GLU A 152 17.92 -0.73 -0.89
CA GLU A 152 19.02 -0.18 -0.08
C GLU A 152 18.44 0.51 1.18
N GLY A 153 18.73 -0.05 2.36
CA GLY A 153 18.28 0.45 3.66
C GLY A 153 17.15 -0.36 4.29
N ALA A 154 16.37 0.31 5.15
CA ALA A 154 15.28 -0.34 5.89
C ALA A 154 14.09 -0.68 4.97
N PRO A 155 13.46 -1.85 5.13
CA PRO A 155 12.28 -2.23 4.37
C PRO A 155 11.09 -1.34 4.72
N TYR A 156 10.16 -1.20 3.79
CA TYR A 156 8.95 -0.42 3.95
C TYR A 156 7.76 -1.13 3.27
N LEU A 157 6.54 -0.69 3.60
CA LEU A 157 5.31 -1.32 3.14
C LEU A 157 4.66 -0.49 2.05
N LEU A 158 4.14 -1.18 1.03
CA LEU A 158 3.03 -0.71 0.22
C LEU A 158 1.78 -1.50 0.63
N VAL A 159 0.72 -0.80 1.00
CA VAL A 159 -0.52 -1.38 1.50
C VAL A 159 -1.63 -1.04 0.53
N LEU A 160 -2.39 -2.03 0.08
CA LEU A 160 -3.62 -1.84 -0.68
C LEU A 160 -4.82 -2.06 0.24
N ASP A 161 -5.69 -1.07 0.30
CA ASP A 161 -6.96 -1.21 1.02
C ASP A 161 -7.98 -2.03 0.21
N GLU A 162 -9.19 -2.18 0.74
CA GLU A 162 -10.29 -2.90 0.07
C GLU A 162 -10.72 -2.29 -1.29
N ASN A 163 -10.39 -1.02 -1.54
CA ASN A 163 -10.64 -0.31 -2.80
C ASN A 163 -9.38 -0.26 -3.69
N GLU A 164 -8.37 -1.08 -3.37
CA GLU A 164 -7.09 -1.19 -4.10
C GLU A 164 -6.28 0.10 -4.10
N ARG A 165 -6.54 0.96 -3.12
CA ARG A 165 -5.88 2.24 -3.00
C ARG A 165 -4.50 2.04 -2.35
N PRO A 166 -3.40 2.42 -3.02
CA PRO A 166 -2.05 2.27 -2.48
C PRO A 166 -1.71 3.30 -1.40
N PHE A 167 -1.00 2.84 -0.36
CA PHE A 167 -0.41 3.67 0.70
C PHE A 167 0.98 3.15 1.07
N PHE A 168 1.97 4.05 1.24
CA PHE A 168 3.33 3.65 1.63
C PHE A 168 3.64 4.00 3.09
N TYR A 169 4.23 3.06 3.83
CA TYR A 169 4.50 3.20 5.27
C TYR A 169 5.88 2.71 5.68
N ASN A 170 6.50 3.43 6.61
CA ASN A 170 7.62 2.95 7.41
C ASN A 170 7.09 2.09 8.57
N PHE A 171 7.86 1.09 9.00
CA PHE A 171 7.53 0.29 10.18
C PHE A 171 8.79 -0.10 10.94
N ASP A 172 8.65 -0.43 12.22
CA ASP A 172 9.75 -0.83 13.10
C ASP A 172 9.61 -2.30 13.51
N SER A 173 9.97 -3.20 12.60
CA SER A 173 9.98 -4.65 12.83
C SER A 173 11.02 -5.35 11.97
N SER A 174 11.61 -6.42 12.48
CA SER A 174 12.50 -7.28 11.69
C SER A 174 11.69 -8.10 10.67
N THR A 175 12.24 -8.20 9.47
CA THR A 175 11.70 -9.00 8.35
C THR A 175 12.27 -10.42 8.27
N ASP A 176 13.20 -10.79 9.16
CA ASP A 176 13.97 -12.04 9.04
C ASP A 176 13.09 -13.28 9.13
N GLU A 177 12.08 -13.25 10.02
CA GLU A 177 11.13 -14.37 10.16
C GLU A 177 10.27 -14.54 8.91
N LEU A 178 9.87 -13.44 8.26
CA LEU A 178 9.16 -13.52 6.98
C LEU A 178 10.06 -14.16 5.92
N LEU A 179 11.29 -13.67 5.75
CA LEU A 179 12.22 -14.22 4.75
C LEU A 179 12.51 -15.70 4.98
N LYS A 180 12.63 -16.11 6.24
CA LYS A 180 12.80 -17.51 6.65
C LYS A 180 11.56 -18.35 6.30
N LEU A 181 10.36 -17.87 6.59
CA LEU A 181 9.11 -18.56 6.23
C LEU A 181 8.94 -18.70 4.72
N LEU A 182 9.48 -17.75 3.96
CA LEU A 182 9.48 -17.78 2.50
C LEU A 182 10.67 -18.56 1.92
N GLU A 183 11.56 -19.10 2.75
CA GLU A 183 12.81 -19.77 2.36
C GLU A 183 13.58 -18.94 1.31
N PHE A 184 13.70 -17.64 1.55
CA PHE A 184 14.31 -16.71 0.60
C PHE A 184 15.52 -16.04 1.25
N ASN A 185 16.69 -16.25 0.65
CA ASN A 185 17.93 -15.58 1.00
C ASN A 185 18.32 -14.60 -0.12
N PRO A 186 18.32 -13.27 0.14
CA PRO A 186 18.69 -12.27 -0.85
C PRO A 186 20.12 -12.41 -1.37
N GLU A 187 21.06 -12.85 -0.53
CA GLU A 187 22.50 -12.93 -0.86
C GLU A 187 22.79 -14.04 -1.87
N GLU A 188 21.98 -15.11 -1.88
CA GLU A 188 22.11 -16.21 -2.86
C GLU A 188 21.65 -15.80 -4.28
N GLN A 189 20.95 -14.68 -4.41
CA GLN A 189 20.39 -14.23 -5.69
C GLN A 189 21.30 -13.27 -6.46
N ASN A 190 22.45 -12.88 -5.88
CA ASN A 190 23.45 -12.00 -6.48
C ASN A 190 24.88 -12.55 -6.27
N PRO A 191 25.29 -13.60 -7.02
CA PRO A 191 26.60 -14.24 -6.84
C PRO A 191 27.80 -13.32 -7.11
N ASP A 192 27.60 -12.17 -7.77
CA ASP A 192 28.66 -11.22 -8.09
C ASP A 192 29.11 -10.35 -6.89
N GLU A 193 28.37 -10.36 -5.76
CA GLU A 193 28.78 -9.71 -4.50
C GLU A 193 29.52 -10.66 -3.54
N LEU A 194 29.59 -11.96 -3.88
CA LEU A 194 30.32 -12.94 -3.08
C LEU A 194 31.82 -12.87 -3.42
N ASN A 195 32.53 -12.02 -2.68
CA ASN A 195 33.99 -12.00 -2.47
C ASN A 195 34.88 -11.23 -3.49
N PRO A 196 35.36 -10.02 -3.16
CA PRO A 196 36.41 -9.33 -3.93
C PRO A 196 37.81 -9.96 -3.80
N GLU A 197 38.04 -10.91 -2.87
CA GLU A 197 39.40 -11.39 -2.57
C GLU A 197 39.94 -12.49 -3.51
N GLU A 198 39.12 -13.04 -4.42
CA GLU A 198 39.58 -14.05 -5.41
C GLU A 198 39.90 -13.47 -6.81
N GLN A 199 39.79 -12.15 -7.00
CA GLN A 199 40.10 -11.50 -8.28
C GLN A 199 41.49 -10.84 -8.31
N ASN A 200 42.53 -11.54 -7.86
CA ASN A 200 43.91 -11.12 -8.12
C ASN A 200 44.70 -12.27 -8.78
N PRO A 201 45.26 -12.05 -10.00
CA PRO A 201 45.94 -13.09 -10.78
C PRO A 201 47.27 -13.56 -10.19
#